data_AF-A0A2M8G9C8-F1
#
_entry.id   AF-A0A2M8G9C8-F1
#
_cell.length_a   1.000
_cell.length_b   1.000
_cell.length_c   1.000
_cell.angle_alpha   90.00
_cell.angle_beta   90.00
_cell.angle_gamma   90.00
#
_symmetry.space_group_name_H-M   'P 1'
#
loop_
_entity.id
_entity.type
_entity.pdbx_description
1 polymer ?
#
loop_
_entity_poly.entity_id
_entity_poly.type
_entity_poly.pdbx_seq_one_letter_code
_entity_poly.pdbx_strand_id
1 'polypeptide(L)' 'MGRNDSCWCGSGKKFKRCHGK' A
#
# COMPACT_ATOMS: atom_id res chain seq x y z
N MET A 1 2.79 -8.03 -0.94
CA MET A 1 1.60 -7.21 -0.60
C MET A 1 0.73 -7.11 -1.83
N GLY A 2 -0.49 -7.65 -1.76
CA GLY A 2 -1.44 -7.46 -2.86
C GLY A 2 -1.65 -5.97 -3.13
N ARG A 3 -1.97 -5.59 -4.37
CA ARG A 3 -2.18 -4.16 -4.72
C ARG A 3 -3.26 -3.49 -3.86
N ASN A 4 -4.24 -4.26 -3.38
CA ASN A 4 -5.28 -3.75 -2.49
C ASN A 4 -4.92 -3.81 -1.00
N ASP A 5 -3.82 -4.47 -0.66
CA ASP A 5 -3.35 -4.63 0.72
C ASP A 5 -2.87 -3.31 1.31
N SER A 6 -2.79 -3.23 2.63
CA SER A 6 -2.22 -2.06 3.30
C SER A 6 -0.73 -1.95 2.96
N CYS A 7 -0.24 -0.72 2.73
CA CYS A 7 1.15 -0.52 2.38
C CYS A 7 2.05 -0.75 3.59
N TRP A 8 3.15 -1.49 3.42
CA TRP A 8 4.10 -1.82 4.48
C TRP A 8 4.76 -0.62 5.15
N CYS A 9 4.78 0.54 4.49
CA CYS A 9 5.38 1.76 5.04
C CYS A 9 4.61 2.35 6.24
N GLY A 10 3.52 1.71 6.69
CA GLY A 10 2.75 2.16 7.85
C GLY A 10 1.88 3.40 7.59
N SER A 11 1.80 3.89 6.35
CA SER A 11 1.04 5.10 6.01
C SER A 11 -0.48 4.96 6.10
N GLY A 12 -1.00 3.74 6.36
CA GLY A 12 -2.44 3.42 6.30
C GLY A 12 -3.04 3.45 4.89
N LYS A 13 -2.29 3.89 3.87
CA LYS A 13 -2.73 3.87 2.48
C LYS A 13 -2.58 2.46 1.90
N LYS A 14 -3.50 2.09 1.01
CA LYS A 14 -3.37 0.85 0.22
C LYS A 14 -2.09 0.88 -0.61
N PHE A 15 -1.45 -0.27 -0.78
CA PHE A 15 -0.21 -0.43 -1.53
C PHE A 15 -0.30 0.24 -2.91
N LYS A 16 -1.35 -0.03 -3.71
CA LYS A 16 -1.57 0.62 -5.01
C LYS A 16 -1.67 2.15 -5.03
N ARG A 17 -1.90 2.79 -3.89
CA ARG A 17 -2.02 4.25 -3.72
C ARG A 17 -0.83 4.85 -2.95
N CYS A 18 0.19 4.04 -2.69
CA CYS A 18 1.38 4.43 -1.95
C CYS A 18 2.62 3.93 -2.71
N HIS A 19 3.29 2.87 -2.23
CA HIS A 19 4.52 2.34 -2.85
C HIS A 19 4.27 1.33 -3.98
N GLY A 20 3.02 0.92 -4.19
CA GLY A 20 2.59 0.12 -5.33
C GLY A 20 2.06 0.98 -6.48
N LYS A 21 2.50 2.25 -6.55
CA LYS A 21 2.29 3.12 -7.70
C LYS A 21 3.09 2.57 -8.88
#